data_AF-A0A9X4AWA1-F1
#
_entry.id   AF-A0A9X4AWA1-F1
#
_cell.length_a   1.000
_cell.length_b   1.000
_cell.length_c   1.000
_cell.angle_alpha   90.00
_cell.angle_beta   90.00
_cell.angle_gamma   90.00
#
_symmetry.space_group_name_H-M   'P 1'
#
loop_
_entity.id
_entity.type
_entity.pdbx_description
1 polymer ?
#
loop_
_entity_poly.entity_id
_entity_poly.type
_entity_poly.pdbx_seq_one_letter_code
_entity_poly.pdbx_strand_id
1 'polypeptide(L)'
;MSRRRALRLAALFVVVAVAFALWRRDHEEAGYPFTPDFPGAAGVLARLAPPVLDRAEANDLAELDRVIGRLDAALRNAEAKKTLLGAERIDALRAEDRGAIRDVWSDALEPLLALDALKHRYQGFWSIDYKAHPRLHARAYALAFAALCAEVEAGHRLIELVGGRDVAPKLFDEAREDLGLPPGTFGALRKHLARSRDLAIVPAGEAWFSTWIERHLDDEGGAKLAGLTRARTARAKARLGVEATANVARNKAEVLRGEAFERWFPVQKNVAEWFGDTRVVAEDRRLISDAQITELGRALRPGDIIVERRNWYLSNVGLPGFWPHAALYVGTPEDIQKTFDADPETRARFGVFSEHLARERARGWKELSEKDASEHPHTVIEAVSEGVVAASLEHSCGADYVGALRPRLSLVEIAAAIDRALGFVGRPYDFNFDFGTDDELVCSELVLKAYEPKNDGAPGLRIPFVSIAGRRAVPPTEIVRLFAAEQSREDRQLDFVYFLDGRERKERAIVANADALAQSARRAKWDIVQP
;
A
#
# COMPACT_ATOMS: atom_id res chain seq x y z
N MET A 1 38.01 19.82 13.41
CA MET A 1 36.69 20.00 14.07
C MET A 1 36.72 21.27 14.91
N SER A 2 35.77 22.20 14.75
CA SER A 2 35.85 23.50 15.44
C SER A 2 35.48 23.40 16.93
N ARG A 3 36.22 24.13 17.79
CA ARG A 3 36.03 24.19 19.25
C ARG A 3 34.58 24.44 19.69
N ARG A 4 33.77 25.12 18.86
CA ARG A 4 32.34 25.36 19.12
C ARG A 4 31.46 24.09 19.07
N ARG A 5 31.86 23.05 18.31
CA ARG A 5 31.15 21.75 18.30
C ARG A 5 31.47 20.90 19.53
N ALA A 6 32.70 20.96 20.03
CA ALA A 6 33.10 20.26 21.25
C ALA A 6 32.43 20.83 22.51
N LEU A 7 32.28 22.16 22.59
CA LEU A 7 31.59 22.83 23.70
C LEU A 7 30.07 22.55 23.73
N ARG A 8 29.43 22.34 22.58
CA ARG A 8 28.00 21.96 22.51
C ARG A 8 27.76 20.50 22.94
N LEU A 9 28.68 19.59 22.59
CA LEU A 9 28.64 18.20 23.05
C LEU A 9 28.91 18.07 24.55
N ALA A 10 29.81 18.87 25.09
CA ALA A 10 30.09 18.90 26.53
C ALA A 10 28.91 19.49 27.34
N ALA A 11 28.22 20.51 26.82
CA ALA A 11 27.02 21.05 27.46
C ALA A 11 25.86 20.03 27.45
N LEU A 12 25.71 19.25 26.38
CA LEU A 12 24.70 18.18 26.29
C LEU A 12 24.94 17.08 27.33
N PHE A 13 26.20 16.69 27.55
CA PHE A 13 26.59 15.69 28.56
C PHE A 13 26.31 16.15 30.00
N VAL A 14 26.53 17.43 30.30
CA VAL A 14 26.26 18.00 31.62
C VAL A 14 24.75 18.10 31.89
N VAL A 15 23.94 18.42 30.87
CA VAL A 15 22.47 18.48 31.00
C VAL A 15 21.88 17.09 31.22
N VAL A 16 22.38 16.07 30.52
CA VAL A 16 21.97 14.66 30.71
C VAL A 16 22.36 14.15 32.10
N ALA A 17 23.56 14.50 32.60
CA ALA A 17 24.02 14.11 33.93
C ALA A 17 23.26 14.81 35.08
N VAL A 18 22.86 16.08 34.90
CA VAL A 18 22.04 16.82 35.88
C VAL A 18 20.59 16.33 35.88
N ALA A 19 20.04 16.00 34.71
CA ALA A 19 18.73 15.34 34.61
C ALA A 19 18.73 13.97 35.32
N PHE A 20 19.83 13.22 35.24
CA PHE A 20 20.02 11.94 35.92
C PHE A 20 20.11 12.05 37.45
N ALA A 21 20.68 13.14 37.98
CA ALA A 21 20.80 13.35 39.42
C ALA A 21 19.48 13.77 40.10
N LEU A 22 18.56 14.41 39.36
CA LEU A 22 17.25 14.83 39.87
C LEU A 22 16.17 13.74 39.72
N TRP A 23 16.46 12.63 39.03
CA TRP A 23 15.51 11.57 38.63
C TRP A 23 15.33 10.43 39.67
N ARG A 24 15.97 10.50 40.84
CA ARG A 24 15.71 9.54 41.92
C ARG A 24 14.51 9.97 42.77
N ARG A 25 13.30 9.53 42.40
CA ARG A 25 12.19 9.12 43.31
C ARG A 25 10.98 8.63 42.49
N ASP A 26 10.43 7.50 42.95
CA ASP A 26 9.19 6.80 42.58
C ASP A 26 8.88 6.36 41.14
N HIS A 27 8.41 5.10 41.03
CA HIS A 27 8.01 4.45 39.77
C HIS A 27 6.69 4.99 39.17
N GLU A 28 5.84 5.62 39.99
CA GLU A 28 4.63 6.32 39.51
C GLU A 28 4.93 7.74 39.00
N GLU A 29 6.08 8.32 39.34
CA GLU A 29 6.50 9.68 38.95
C GLU A 29 7.50 9.72 37.80
N ALA A 30 7.86 8.57 37.22
CA ALA A 30 8.66 8.58 36.01
C ALA A 30 7.89 9.40 34.96
N GLY A 31 8.42 10.59 34.62
CA GLY A 31 7.92 11.41 33.52
C GLY A 31 8.40 10.85 32.18
N TYR A 32 7.58 10.98 31.14
CA TYR A 32 7.98 10.58 29.79
C TYR A 32 9.33 11.25 29.45
N PRO A 33 10.36 10.50 29.01
CA PRO A 33 11.74 11.00 28.95
C PRO A 33 11.95 12.14 27.93
N PHE A 34 10.93 12.49 27.15
CA PHE A 34 10.93 13.63 26.25
C PHE A 34 10.23 14.83 26.89
N THR A 35 10.99 15.90 27.11
CA THR A 35 10.49 17.21 27.49
C THR A 35 9.94 17.96 26.25
N PRO A 36 9.03 18.93 26.44
CA PRO A 36 8.41 19.70 25.34
C PRO A 36 9.39 20.53 24.50
N ASP A 37 10.68 20.57 24.86
CA ASP A 37 11.74 21.33 24.18
C ASP A 37 12.75 20.43 23.42
N PHE A 38 12.49 19.12 23.30
CA PHE A 38 13.26 18.31 22.35
C PHE A 38 13.01 18.88 20.94
N PRO A 39 14.03 19.04 20.06
CA PRO A 39 13.86 19.72 18.78
C PRO A 39 12.98 18.90 17.81
N GLY A 40 11.68 18.89 18.06
CA GLY A 40 10.63 18.24 17.27
C GLY A 40 10.34 18.96 15.95
N ALA A 41 10.88 20.17 15.75
CA ALA A 41 10.66 20.95 14.53
C ALA A 41 11.31 20.38 13.25
N ALA A 42 12.06 19.27 13.34
CA ALA A 42 12.78 18.68 12.19
C ALA A 42 12.20 17.36 11.66
N GLY A 43 11.22 16.75 12.35
CA GLY A 43 10.61 15.48 11.93
C GLY A 43 9.52 15.67 10.87
N VAL A 44 9.39 14.73 9.93
CA VAL A 44 8.32 14.78 8.90
C VAL A 44 6.93 14.78 9.54
N LEU A 45 6.70 13.96 10.57
CA LEU A 45 5.42 13.84 11.25
C LEU A 45 5.04 15.12 12.01
N ALA A 46 6.01 15.81 12.60
CA ALA A 46 5.77 17.07 13.32
C ALA A 46 5.33 18.23 12.41
N ARG A 47 5.53 18.10 11.09
CA ARG A 47 5.07 19.11 10.10
C ARG A 47 3.63 18.88 9.65
N LEU A 48 3.04 17.73 9.96
CA LEU A 48 1.65 17.43 9.64
C LEU A 48 0.73 18.08 10.67
N ALA A 49 -0.37 18.67 10.19
CA ALA A 49 -1.42 19.16 11.08
C ALA A 49 -2.06 17.96 11.84
N PRO A 50 -2.39 18.09 13.14
CA PRO A 50 -2.91 16.97 13.92
C PRO A 50 -4.12 16.23 13.31
N PRO A 51 -5.12 16.89 12.70
CA PRO A 51 -6.23 16.19 12.05
C PRO A 51 -5.85 15.43 10.76
N VAL A 52 -4.74 15.80 10.13
CA VAL A 52 -4.20 15.07 8.97
C VAL A 52 -3.50 13.80 9.46
N LEU A 53 -2.68 13.93 10.51
CA LEU A 53 -1.99 12.80 11.12
C LEU A 53 -2.97 11.78 11.74
N ASP A 54 -4.03 12.25 12.39
CA ASP A 54 -5.07 11.39 12.98
C ASP A 54 -5.76 10.52 11.92
N ARG A 55 -6.13 11.11 10.77
CA ARG A 55 -6.71 10.37 9.64
C ARG A 55 -5.73 9.38 9.03
N ALA A 56 -4.48 9.79 8.83
CA ALA A 56 -3.44 8.91 8.30
C ALA A 56 -3.20 7.70 9.23
N GLU A 57 -3.13 7.92 10.54
CA GLU A 57 -2.99 6.83 11.53
C GLU A 57 -4.19 5.88 11.56
N ALA A 58 -5.40 6.38 11.37
CA ALA A 58 -6.60 5.55 11.27
C ALA A 58 -6.58 4.66 10.01
N ASN A 59 -6.23 5.23 8.86
CA ASN A 59 -6.08 4.50 7.60
C ASN A 59 -4.95 3.47 7.68
N ASP A 60 -3.81 3.86 8.22
CA ASP A 60 -2.64 3.00 8.36
C ASP A 60 -2.83 1.88 9.41
N LEU A 61 -3.70 2.07 10.39
CA LEU A 61 -4.14 0.97 11.27
C LEU A 61 -4.91 -0.10 10.50
N ALA A 62 -5.83 0.31 9.62
CA ALA A 62 -6.57 -0.62 8.76
C ALA A 62 -5.63 -1.32 7.75
N GLU A 63 -4.68 -0.58 7.17
CA GLU A 63 -3.63 -1.14 6.31
C GLU A 63 -2.76 -2.14 7.07
N LEU A 64 -2.27 -1.79 8.26
CA LEU A 64 -1.42 -2.64 9.08
C LEU A 64 -2.11 -3.99 9.36
N ASP A 65 -3.39 -3.96 9.76
CA ASP A 65 -4.17 -5.17 10.03
C ASP A 65 -4.32 -6.05 8.78
N ARG A 66 -4.63 -5.44 7.63
CA ARG A 66 -4.75 -6.12 6.34
C ARG A 66 -3.43 -6.73 5.88
N VAL A 67 -2.34 -5.96 5.90
CA VAL A 67 -0.99 -6.40 5.52
C VAL A 67 -0.54 -7.55 6.40
N ILE A 68 -0.78 -7.45 7.71
CA ILE A 68 -0.49 -8.51 8.66
C ILE A 68 -1.29 -9.78 8.34
N GLY A 69 -2.58 -9.66 8.01
CA GLY A 69 -3.41 -10.79 7.61
C GLY A 69 -2.86 -11.50 6.37
N ARG A 70 -2.44 -10.74 5.35
CA ARG A 70 -1.78 -11.26 4.14
C ARG A 70 -0.45 -11.95 4.46
N LEU A 71 0.39 -11.34 5.31
CA LEU A 71 1.65 -11.94 5.74
C LEU A 71 1.43 -13.27 6.45
N ASP A 72 0.47 -13.32 7.37
CA ASP A 72 0.14 -14.56 8.08
C ASP A 72 -0.35 -15.66 7.12
N ALA A 73 -1.15 -15.30 6.11
CA ALA A 73 -1.58 -16.23 5.07
C ALA A 73 -0.41 -16.75 4.25
N ALA A 74 0.50 -15.87 3.81
CA ALA A 74 1.73 -16.24 3.10
C ALA A 74 2.61 -17.19 3.94
N LEU A 75 2.78 -16.90 5.24
CA LEU A 75 3.56 -17.76 6.13
C LEU A 75 2.89 -19.11 6.41
N ARG A 76 1.54 -19.17 6.48
CA ARG A 76 0.81 -20.45 6.55
C ARG A 76 0.99 -21.27 5.26
N ASN A 77 0.94 -20.61 4.11
CA ASN A 77 1.19 -21.23 2.81
C ASN A 77 2.63 -21.78 2.72
N ALA A 78 3.61 -21.01 3.22
CA ALA A 78 5.01 -21.43 3.30
C ALA A 78 5.18 -22.67 4.19
N GLU A 79 4.56 -22.70 5.38
CA GLU A 79 4.61 -23.87 6.28
C GLU A 79 3.94 -25.10 5.66
N ALA A 80 2.79 -24.94 4.98
CA ALA A 80 2.13 -26.03 4.27
C ALA A 80 3.03 -26.63 3.16
N LYS A 81 3.93 -25.83 2.60
CA LYS A 81 4.92 -26.24 1.59
C LYS A 81 6.28 -26.63 2.18
N LYS A 82 6.41 -26.81 3.50
CA LYS A 82 7.69 -27.10 4.16
C LYS A 82 8.45 -28.31 3.60
N THR A 83 7.74 -29.38 3.23
CA THR A 83 8.34 -30.57 2.60
C THR A 83 8.93 -30.22 1.23
N LEU A 84 8.21 -29.43 0.43
CA LEU A 84 8.65 -28.97 -0.87
C LEU A 84 9.85 -28.01 -0.76
N LEU A 85 9.80 -27.07 0.19
CA LEU A 85 10.93 -26.21 0.57
C LEU A 85 12.12 -27.00 1.14
N GLY A 86 11.91 -28.28 1.45
CA GLY A 86 12.88 -29.23 1.96
C GLY A 86 13.73 -29.93 0.91
N ALA A 87 13.50 -29.68 -0.39
CA ALA A 87 14.23 -30.35 -1.44
C ALA A 87 15.75 -30.05 -1.39
N GLU A 88 16.56 -31.10 -1.40
CA GLU A 88 18.03 -31.00 -1.38
C GLU A 88 18.63 -30.82 -2.77
N ARG A 89 17.89 -31.25 -3.81
CA ARG A 89 18.35 -31.33 -5.19
C ARG A 89 17.35 -30.71 -6.15
N ILE A 90 17.78 -29.73 -6.94
CA ILE A 90 16.92 -28.99 -7.88
C ILE A 90 16.40 -29.88 -9.02
N ASP A 91 17.19 -30.88 -9.40
CA ASP A 91 16.92 -31.85 -10.45
C ASP A 91 15.87 -32.89 -10.05
N ALA A 92 15.57 -33.02 -8.75
CA ALA A 92 14.44 -33.81 -8.25
C ALA A 92 13.10 -33.06 -8.31
N LEU A 93 13.11 -31.76 -8.62
CA LEU A 93 11.89 -30.92 -8.67
C LEU A 93 11.35 -30.80 -10.09
N ARG A 94 10.03 -30.96 -10.24
CA ARG A 94 9.33 -30.64 -11.49
C ARG A 94 9.26 -29.12 -11.69
N ALA A 95 8.92 -28.69 -12.91
CA ALA A 95 8.78 -27.26 -13.21
C ALA A 95 7.73 -26.56 -12.32
N GLU A 96 6.58 -27.22 -12.10
CA GLU A 96 5.52 -26.77 -11.19
C GLU A 96 6.03 -26.58 -9.76
N ASP A 97 6.80 -27.56 -9.26
CA ASP A 97 7.34 -27.56 -7.91
C ASP A 97 8.33 -26.39 -7.71
N ARG A 98 9.17 -26.11 -8.71
CA ARG A 98 10.06 -24.93 -8.71
C ARG A 98 9.27 -23.62 -8.73
N GLY A 99 8.19 -23.54 -9.51
CA GLY A 99 7.28 -22.39 -9.52
C GLY A 99 6.67 -22.15 -8.14
N ALA A 100 6.09 -23.20 -7.54
CA ALA A 100 5.48 -23.15 -6.22
C ALA A 100 6.46 -22.73 -5.11
N ILE A 101 7.75 -23.07 -5.22
CA ILE A 101 8.78 -22.56 -4.33
C ILE A 101 8.95 -21.05 -4.54
N ARG A 102 9.15 -20.56 -5.77
CA ARG A 102 9.32 -19.11 -6.01
C ARG A 102 8.12 -18.28 -5.54
N ASP A 103 6.92 -18.83 -5.65
CA ASP A 103 5.70 -18.17 -5.21
C ASP A 103 5.67 -17.99 -3.68
N VAL A 104 6.21 -18.92 -2.89
CA VAL A 104 6.31 -18.75 -1.42
C VAL A 104 7.03 -17.44 -1.04
N TRP A 105 8.14 -17.13 -1.72
CA TRP A 105 8.87 -15.90 -1.46
C TRP A 105 8.14 -14.66 -1.99
N SER A 106 7.55 -14.78 -3.18
CA SER A 106 6.81 -13.69 -3.81
C SER A 106 5.59 -13.27 -2.98
N ASP A 107 4.87 -14.25 -2.41
CA ASP A 107 3.71 -14.05 -1.53
C ASP A 107 4.09 -13.33 -0.23
N ALA A 108 5.28 -13.57 0.31
CA ALA A 108 5.73 -12.99 1.57
C ALA A 108 6.39 -11.60 1.39
N LEU A 109 6.97 -11.32 0.23
CA LEU A 109 7.78 -10.12 -0.01
C LEU A 109 6.96 -8.83 0.05
N GLU A 110 5.76 -8.79 -0.53
CA GLU A 110 4.93 -7.57 -0.48
C GLU A 110 4.51 -7.20 0.93
N PRO A 111 3.90 -8.12 1.72
CA PRO A 111 3.51 -7.75 3.05
C PRO A 111 4.71 -7.28 3.88
N LEU A 112 5.89 -7.88 3.68
CA LEU A 112 7.13 -7.41 4.31
C LEU A 112 7.51 -5.98 3.89
N LEU A 113 7.45 -5.65 2.59
CA LEU A 113 7.71 -4.29 2.11
C LEU A 113 6.68 -3.28 2.62
N ALA A 114 5.41 -3.67 2.77
CA ALA A 114 4.36 -2.83 3.30
C ALA A 114 4.53 -2.56 4.81
N LEU A 115 5.00 -3.55 5.57
CA LEU A 115 5.37 -3.33 6.96
C LEU A 115 6.59 -2.42 7.08
N ASP A 116 7.60 -2.59 6.21
CA ASP A 116 8.78 -1.73 6.20
C ASP A 116 8.41 -0.27 5.90
N ALA A 117 7.46 -0.08 4.98
CA ALA A 117 6.87 1.21 4.63
C ALA A 117 6.21 1.91 5.84
N LEU A 118 5.31 1.20 6.53
CA LEU A 118 4.64 1.70 7.73
C LEU A 118 5.66 2.02 8.84
N LYS A 119 6.62 1.13 9.06
CA LYS A 119 7.71 1.32 10.02
C LYS A 119 8.51 2.59 9.71
N HIS A 120 8.92 2.81 8.45
CA HIS A 120 9.68 3.99 8.06
C HIS A 120 8.86 5.29 8.13
N ARG A 121 7.57 5.25 7.81
CA ARG A 121 6.67 6.41 7.94
C ARG A 121 6.59 6.89 9.39
N TYR A 122 6.46 5.95 10.34
CA TYR A 122 6.24 6.27 11.75
C TYR A 122 7.48 6.20 12.65
N GLN A 123 8.66 5.82 12.15
CA GLN A 123 9.91 5.82 12.93
C GLN A 123 10.25 7.20 13.55
N GLY A 124 9.68 8.27 13.00
CA GLY A 124 9.76 9.64 13.47
C GLY A 124 8.82 10.00 14.64
N PHE A 125 8.13 9.03 15.26
CA PHE A 125 7.10 9.28 16.29
C PHE A 125 7.56 10.20 17.43
N TRP A 126 8.86 10.15 17.78
CA TRP A 126 9.50 11.01 18.80
C TRP A 126 9.45 12.51 18.48
N SER A 127 9.19 12.87 17.21
CA SER A 127 9.01 14.27 16.80
C SER A 127 7.62 14.83 17.13
N ILE A 128 6.64 13.96 17.39
CA ILE A 128 5.30 14.36 17.83
C ILE A 128 5.39 14.74 19.32
N ASP A 129 4.96 15.94 19.66
CA ASP A 129 4.90 16.40 21.05
C ASP A 129 3.98 15.49 21.87
N TYR A 130 4.59 14.65 22.72
CA TYR A 130 3.89 13.70 23.57
C TYR A 130 2.97 14.38 24.60
N LYS A 131 3.31 15.59 25.06
CA LYS A 131 2.49 16.30 26.05
C LYS A 131 1.28 16.93 25.39
N ALA A 132 1.47 17.54 24.21
CA ALA A 132 0.39 18.16 23.47
C ALA A 132 -0.52 17.14 22.78
N HIS A 133 0.06 16.06 22.25
CA HIS A 133 -0.63 15.06 21.42
C HIS A 133 -0.27 13.61 21.82
N PRO A 134 -0.58 13.19 23.08
CA PRO A 134 -0.18 11.87 23.59
C PRO A 134 -0.75 10.69 22.78
N ARG A 135 -1.98 10.82 22.27
CA ARG A 135 -2.63 9.77 21.46
C ARG A 135 -1.97 9.57 20.10
N LEU A 136 -1.73 10.66 19.36
CA LEU A 136 -1.05 10.60 18.06
C LEU A 136 0.36 10.04 18.22
N HIS A 137 1.09 10.52 19.23
CA HIS A 137 2.41 9.97 19.54
C HIS A 137 2.35 8.46 19.82
N ALA A 138 1.38 8.01 20.61
CA ALA A 138 1.24 6.61 20.97
C ALA A 138 0.87 5.70 19.79
N ARG A 139 -0.06 6.16 18.93
CA ARG A 139 -0.46 5.46 17.72
C ARG A 139 0.69 5.35 16.72
N ALA A 140 1.39 6.46 16.44
CA ALA A 140 2.59 6.44 15.59
C ALA A 140 3.64 5.44 16.09
N TYR A 141 3.95 5.44 17.38
CA TYR A 141 4.86 4.44 17.96
C TYR A 141 4.36 3.01 17.72
N ALA A 142 3.09 2.75 18.04
CA ALA A 142 2.54 1.40 18.01
C ALA A 142 2.40 0.86 16.57
N LEU A 143 2.08 1.71 15.59
CA LEU A 143 2.10 1.36 14.16
C LEU A 143 3.49 0.92 13.72
N ALA A 144 4.52 1.72 14.01
CA ALA A 144 5.90 1.37 13.67
C ALA A 144 6.38 0.09 14.36
N PHE A 145 6.08 -0.04 15.66
CA PHE A 145 6.57 -1.14 16.47
C PHE A 145 5.87 -2.47 16.15
N ALA A 146 4.55 -2.45 15.92
CA ALA A 146 3.82 -3.62 15.48
C ALA A 146 4.31 -4.12 14.12
N ALA A 147 4.59 -3.20 13.18
CA ALA A 147 5.15 -3.54 11.88
C ALA A 147 6.53 -4.19 11.99
N LEU A 148 7.44 -3.61 12.79
CA LEU A 148 8.74 -4.20 13.09
C LEU A 148 8.60 -5.62 13.66
N CYS A 149 7.77 -5.81 14.68
CA CYS A 149 7.57 -7.12 15.29
C CYS A 149 7.04 -8.15 14.29
N ALA A 150 6.15 -7.75 13.38
CA ALA A 150 5.63 -8.60 12.32
C ALA A 150 6.73 -9.03 11.32
N GLU A 151 7.61 -8.11 10.92
CA GLU A 151 8.76 -8.43 10.05
C GLU A 151 9.76 -9.38 10.72
N VAL A 152 10.08 -9.14 12.00
CA VAL A 152 10.99 -10.00 12.77
C VAL A 152 10.41 -11.41 12.87
N GLU A 153 9.12 -11.53 13.22
CA GLU A 153 8.42 -12.82 13.27
C GLU A 153 8.50 -13.56 11.93
N ALA A 154 8.07 -12.90 10.85
CA ALA A 154 8.00 -13.49 9.52
C ALA A 154 9.37 -13.88 8.98
N GLY A 155 10.34 -12.99 9.18
CA GLY A 155 11.70 -13.18 8.78
C GLY A 155 12.34 -14.42 9.38
N HIS A 156 12.24 -14.57 10.70
CA HIS A 156 12.73 -15.76 11.39
C HIS A 156 12.02 -17.03 10.92
N ARG A 157 10.69 -16.99 10.75
CA ARG A 157 9.92 -18.14 10.26
C ARG A 157 10.36 -18.59 8.87
N LEU A 158 10.57 -17.65 7.95
CA LEU A 158 11.04 -17.96 6.59
C LEU A 158 12.46 -18.54 6.61
N ILE A 159 13.36 -17.96 7.41
CA ILE A 159 14.73 -18.46 7.56
C ILE A 159 14.74 -19.86 8.16
N GLU A 160 13.94 -20.13 9.20
CA GLU A 160 13.78 -21.45 9.81
C GLU A 160 13.24 -22.48 8.81
N LEU A 161 12.24 -22.10 7.99
CA LEU A 161 11.64 -22.97 6.99
C LEU A 161 12.63 -23.44 5.92
N VAL A 162 13.61 -22.60 5.57
CA VAL A 162 14.63 -22.91 4.56
C VAL A 162 16.01 -23.21 5.16
N GLY A 163 16.13 -23.21 6.49
CA GLY A 163 17.40 -23.27 7.21
C GLY A 163 18.20 -24.54 6.90
N GLY A 164 19.47 -24.36 6.55
CA GLY A 164 20.41 -25.45 6.23
C GLY A 164 20.27 -26.05 4.81
N ARG A 165 19.47 -25.43 3.93
CA ARG A 165 19.17 -25.95 2.59
C ARG A 165 19.59 -24.95 1.51
N ASP A 166 20.02 -25.47 0.36
CA ASP A 166 20.54 -24.64 -0.74
C ASP A 166 19.53 -24.37 -1.86
N VAL A 167 18.58 -25.26 -2.10
CA VAL A 167 17.69 -25.18 -3.27
C VAL A 167 16.66 -24.07 -3.13
N ALA A 168 15.89 -24.05 -2.05
CA ALA A 168 14.83 -23.06 -1.85
C ALA A 168 15.36 -21.61 -1.80
N PRO A 169 16.43 -21.29 -1.05
CA PRO A 169 17.01 -19.93 -1.09
C PRO A 169 17.52 -19.52 -2.47
N LYS A 170 18.13 -20.44 -3.24
CA LYS A 170 18.57 -20.14 -4.62
C LYS A 170 17.38 -19.82 -5.51
N LEU A 171 16.30 -20.60 -5.43
CA LEU A 171 15.06 -20.35 -6.18
C LEU A 171 14.38 -19.03 -5.76
N PHE A 172 14.39 -18.71 -4.47
CA PHE A 172 13.87 -17.42 -3.97
C PHE A 172 14.67 -16.22 -4.50
N ASP A 173 15.97 -16.40 -4.72
CA ASP A 173 16.87 -15.36 -5.26
C ASP A 173 16.89 -15.29 -6.80
N GLU A 174 16.13 -16.12 -7.51
CA GLU A 174 15.98 -15.98 -8.97
C GLU A 174 15.11 -14.77 -9.33
N ALA A 175 15.40 -14.14 -10.47
CA ALA A 175 14.57 -13.07 -10.99
C ALA A 175 13.16 -13.58 -11.34
N ARG A 176 12.14 -12.77 -11.07
CA ARG A 176 10.75 -13.00 -11.50
C ARG A 176 10.32 -11.87 -12.41
N GLU A 177 10.62 -11.99 -13.70
CA GLU A 177 10.30 -10.96 -14.71
C GLU A 177 8.79 -10.69 -14.78
N ASP A 178 7.98 -11.74 -14.61
CA ASP A 178 6.51 -11.67 -14.54
C ASP A 178 6.00 -10.78 -13.38
N LEU A 179 6.75 -10.75 -12.27
CA LEU A 179 6.46 -9.93 -11.09
C LEU A 179 7.34 -8.67 -10.99
N GLY A 180 8.29 -8.50 -11.92
CA GLY A 180 9.32 -7.46 -11.89
C GLY A 180 10.32 -7.58 -10.74
N LEU A 181 10.49 -8.76 -10.10
CA LEU A 181 11.42 -8.92 -8.98
C LEU A 181 12.85 -9.18 -9.48
N PRO A 182 13.85 -8.38 -9.04
CA PRO A 182 15.25 -8.64 -9.36
C PRO A 182 15.77 -9.87 -8.60
N PRO A 183 16.88 -10.47 -9.07
CA PRO A 183 17.51 -11.58 -8.35
C PRO A 183 18.12 -11.10 -7.01
N GLY A 184 18.29 -12.00 -6.05
CA GLY A 184 18.97 -11.73 -4.77
C GLY A 184 18.13 -11.07 -3.68
N THR A 185 16.80 -10.98 -3.86
CA THR A 185 15.89 -10.30 -2.92
C THR A 185 15.78 -11.01 -1.57
N PHE A 186 15.76 -12.35 -1.55
CA PHE A 186 15.72 -13.13 -0.32
C PHE A 186 17.06 -13.10 0.42
N GLY A 187 18.17 -13.19 -0.31
CA GLY A 187 19.52 -13.06 0.21
C GLY A 187 19.75 -11.70 0.86
N ALA A 188 19.20 -10.62 0.29
CA ALA A 188 19.20 -9.29 0.89
C ALA A 188 18.41 -9.28 2.22
N LEU A 189 17.15 -9.74 2.22
CA LEU A 189 16.33 -9.83 3.43
C LEU A 189 17.04 -10.61 4.54
N ARG A 190 17.59 -11.78 4.23
CA ARG A 190 18.31 -12.65 5.19
C ARG A 190 19.46 -11.92 5.87
N LYS A 191 20.23 -11.10 5.15
CA LYS A 191 21.33 -10.28 5.72
C LYS A 191 20.84 -9.20 6.68
N HIS A 192 19.61 -8.73 6.52
CA HIS A 192 19.01 -7.70 7.37
C HIS A 192 18.39 -8.28 8.64
N LEU A 193 17.68 -9.40 8.54
CA LEU A 193 17.05 -10.09 9.67
C LEU A 193 18.02 -10.88 10.54
N ALA A 194 19.14 -11.37 9.98
CA ALA A 194 20.14 -12.13 10.74
C ALA A 194 21.04 -11.25 11.62
N ARG A 195 20.61 -10.04 12.00
CA ARG A 195 21.40 -9.13 12.84
C ARG A 195 21.06 -9.34 14.32
N SER A 196 22.09 -9.37 15.15
CA SER A 196 22.02 -9.36 16.63
C SER A 196 21.28 -8.17 17.24
N ARG A 197 20.85 -7.20 16.43
CA ARG A 197 20.15 -5.99 16.84
C ARG A 197 18.69 -6.25 17.25
N ASP A 198 17.99 -7.16 16.57
CA ASP A 198 16.56 -7.40 16.82
C ASP A 198 16.32 -8.08 18.19
N LEU A 199 17.33 -8.84 18.66
CA LEU A 199 17.42 -9.41 20.00
C LEU A 199 17.36 -8.34 21.11
N ALA A 200 17.78 -7.11 20.82
CA ALA A 200 17.76 -5.99 21.77
C ALA A 200 16.56 -5.07 21.54
N ILE A 201 16.18 -4.82 20.29
CA ILE A 201 15.13 -3.86 19.92
C ILE A 201 13.74 -4.34 20.36
N VAL A 202 13.38 -5.61 20.09
CA VAL A 202 12.02 -6.09 20.40
C VAL A 202 11.72 -6.05 21.91
N PRO A 203 12.60 -6.57 22.80
CA PRO A 203 12.38 -6.46 24.25
C PRO A 203 12.39 -5.02 24.78
N ALA A 204 13.26 -4.14 24.26
CA ALA A 204 13.32 -2.75 24.68
C ALA A 204 12.06 -1.98 24.25
N GLY A 205 11.61 -2.21 23.01
CA GLY A 205 10.37 -1.63 22.49
C GLY A 205 9.13 -2.12 23.23
N GLU A 206 9.07 -3.38 23.65
CA GLU A 206 7.97 -3.88 24.49
C GLU A 206 7.93 -3.18 25.86
N ALA A 207 9.09 -3.01 26.49
CA ALA A 207 9.20 -2.29 27.75
C ALA A 207 8.77 -0.83 27.60
N TRP A 208 9.19 -0.17 26.52
CA TRP A 208 8.78 1.20 26.21
C TRP A 208 7.26 1.29 25.98
N PHE A 209 6.72 0.38 25.17
CA PHE A 209 5.30 0.30 24.84
C PHE A 209 4.45 0.19 26.11
N SER A 210 4.73 -0.81 26.93
CA SER A 210 3.97 -1.10 28.15
C SER A 210 4.12 -0.02 29.23
N THR A 211 5.26 0.68 29.28
CA THR A 211 5.49 1.72 30.31
C THR A 211 4.84 3.05 29.94
N TRP A 212 4.92 3.46 28.67
CA TRP A 212 4.67 4.86 28.28
C TRP A 212 3.59 5.07 27.23
N ILE A 213 3.36 4.07 26.37
CA ILE A 213 2.59 4.21 25.14
C ILE A 213 1.19 3.65 25.32
N GLU A 214 1.09 2.43 25.82
CA GLU A 214 -0.14 1.64 25.84
C GLU A 214 -1.29 2.36 26.56
N ARG A 215 -0.99 3.11 27.62
CA ARG A 215 -1.97 3.89 28.39
C ARG A 215 -2.71 4.97 27.58
N HIS A 216 -2.16 5.39 26.44
CA HIS A 216 -2.71 6.43 25.57
C HIS A 216 -3.44 5.86 24.34
N LEU A 217 -3.58 4.54 24.27
CA LEU A 217 -4.32 3.83 23.23
C LEU A 217 -5.70 3.41 23.75
N ASP A 218 -6.47 4.39 24.22
CA ASP A 218 -7.69 4.22 25.02
C ASP A 218 -9.01 4.31 24.23
N ASP A 219 -8.95 4.64 22.95
CA ASP A 219 -10.10 4.61 22.04
C ASP A 219 -10.21 3.28 21.27
N GLU A 220 -11.28 3.09 20.51
CA GLU A 220 -11.57 1.82 19.81
C GLU A 220 -10.43 1.40 18.87
N GLY A 221 -9.95 2.33 18.04
CA GLY A 221 -8.82 2.09 17.13
C GLY A 221 -7.52 1.84 17.89
N GLY A 222 -7.24 2.62 18.94
CA GLY A 222 -6.08 2.45 19.81
C GLY A 222 -6.08 1.10 20.52
N ALA A 223 -7.22 0.66 21.07
CA ALA A 223 -7.35 -0.63 21.73
C ALA A 223 -7.07 -1.79 20.76
N LYS A 224 -7.57 -1.71 19.52
CA LYS A 224 -7.25 -2.66 18.45
C LYS A 224 -5.76 -2.70 18.17
N LEU A 225 -5.13 -1.53 17.98
CA LEU A 225 -3.69 -1.40 17.72
C LEU A 225 -2.85 -1.94 18.89
N ALA A 226 -3.25 -1.68 20.13
CA ALA A 226 -2.57 -2.20 21.32
C ALA A 226 -2.63 -3.73 21.37
N GLY A 227 -3.81 -4.32 21.10
CA GLY A 227 -3.98 -5.77 20.99
C GLY A 227 -3.07 -6.39 19.93
N LEU A 228 -3.05 -5.80 18.74
CA LEU A 228 -2.20 -6.22 17.63
C LEU A 228 -0.71 -6.13 17.96
N THR A 229 -0.29 -5.01 18.58
CA THR A 229 1.10 -4.76 19.00
C THR A 229 1.56 -5.81 20.01
N ARG A 230 0.75 -6.10 21.05
CA ARG A 230 1.07 -7.15 22.04
C ARG A 230 1.20 -8.52 21.37
N ALA A 231 0.24 -8.88 20.51
CA ALA A 231 0.24 -10.17 19.83
C ALA A 231 1.48 -10.36 18.94
N ARG A 232 1.85 -9.34 18.15
CA ARG A 232 3.05 -9.38 17.29
C ARG A 232 4.33 -9.41 18.10
N THR A 233 4.42 -8.63 19.17
CA THR A 233 5.58 -8.62 20.06
C THR A 233 5.82 -9.99 20.70
N ALA A 234 4.76 -10.64 21.18
CA ALA A 234 4.85 -11.98 21.75
C ALA A 234 5.36 -13.01 20.72
N ARG A 235 4.82 -12.98 19.49
CA ARG A 235 5.26 -13.87 18.41
C ARG A 235 6.70 -13.62 17.96
N ALA A 236 7.12 -12.36 17.85
CA ALA A 236 8.50 -11.99 17.54
C ALA A 236 9.47 -12.52 18.62
N LYS A 237 9.16 -12.28 19.90
CA LYS A 237 9.97 -12.77 21.03
C LYS A 237 10.10 -14.29 21.06
N ALA A 238 9.01 -15.02 20.76
CA ALA A 238 9.03 -16.47 20.71
C ALA A 238 10.06 -17.01 19.69
N ARG A 239 10.32 -16.27 18.61
CA ARG A 239 11.32 -16.63 17.59
C ARG A 239 12.75 -16.23 17.95
N LEU A 240 12.92 -15.19 18.75
CA LEU A 240 14.23 -14.71 19.21
C LEU A 240 14.85 -15.59 20.32
N GLY A 241 14.06 -16.48 20.93
CA GLY A 241 14.53 -17.46 21.92
C GLY A 241 14.75 -16.92 23.34
N VAL A 242 15.25 -17.78 24.23
CA VAL A 242 15.37 -17.54 25.68
C VAL A 242 16.50 -16.53 26.01
N GLU A 243 17.55 -16.44 25.19
CA GLU A 243 18.64 -15.49 25.39
C GLU A 243 18.21 -14.02 25.17
N ALA A 244 17.27 -13.76 24.26
CA ALA A 244 16.68 -12.44 24.06
C ALA A 244 15.78 -12.01 25.23
N THR A 245 15.11 -12.98 25.87
CA THR A 245 14.20 -12.75 27.00
C THR A 245 14.93 -12.63 28.34
N ALA A 246 16.08 -13.26 28.52
CA ALA A 246 16.92 -13.09 29.72
C ALA A 246 17.45 -11.64 29.90
N ASN A 247 17.59 -10.90 28.80
CA ASN A 247 17.93 -9.48 28.83
C ASN A 247 16.74 -8.57 29.22
N VAL A 248 15.48 -9.03 29.26
CA VAL A 248 14.30 -8.19 29.55
C VAL A 248 14.37 -7.52 30.93
N ALA A 249 14.82 -8.23 31.96
CA ALA A 249 14.97 -7.67 33.31
C ALA A 249 16.09 -6.61 33.40
N ARG A 250 17.18 -6.83 32.67
CA ARG A 250 18.30 -5.89 32.55
C ARG A 250 17.90 -4.67 31.69
N ASN A 251 17.12 -4.90 30.64
CA ASN A 251 16.59 -3.90 29.73
C ASN A 251 15.56 -2.99 30.39
N LYS A 252 14.69 -3.47 31.30
CA LYS A 252 13.79 -2.57 32.07
C LYS A 252 14.60 -1.54 32.87
N ALA A 253 15.71 -1.95 33.50
CA ALA A 253 16.60 -1.05 34.23
C ALA A 253 17.42 -0.12 33.31
N GLU A 254 17.72 -0.53 32.06
CA GLU A 254 18.42 0.29 31.05
C GLU A 254 17.50 1.25 30.29
N VAL A 255 16.24 0.86 30.06
CA VAL A 255 15.15 1.71 29.50
C VAL A 255 14.82 2.83 30.48
N LEU A 256 14.73 2.52 31.78
CA LEU A 256 14.62 3.54 32.82
C LEU A 256 15.84 4.47 32.76
N ARG A 257 17.08 3.95 32.65
CA ARG A 257 18.32 4.75 32.60
C ARG A 257 18.57 5.53 31.30
N GLY A 258 17.69 5.44 30.30
CA GLY A 258 17.84 6.14 29.01
C GLY A 258 18.87 5.54 28.03
N GLU A 259 19.63 4.51 28.44
CA GLU A 259 20.68 3.86 27.64
C GLU A 259 20.12 3.03 26.47
N ALA A 260 18.87 2.57 26.57
CA ALA A 260 18.18 1.83 25.50
C ALA A 260 17.83 2.71 24.28
N PHE A 261 17.69 4.03 24.48
CA PHE A 261 17.31 4.97 23.43
C PHE A 261 18.38 5.06 22.32
N GLU A 262 19.67 5.06 22.67
CA GLU A 262 20.76 5.07 21.69
C GLU A 262 20.89 3.74 20.90
N ARG A 263 20.37 2.64 21.44
CA ARG A 263 20.33 1.34 20.73
C ARG A 263 19.13 1.22 19.80
N TRP A 264 18.01 1.86 20.16
CA TRP A 264 16.84 2.05 19.28
C TRP A 264 17.17 3.00 18.11
N PHE A 265 18.11 3.95 18.31
CA PHE A 265 18.59 4.90 17.31
C PHE A 265 19.97 4.56 16.72
N PRO A 266 20.08 3.69 15.70
CA PRO A 266 21.25 3.72 14.85
C PRO A 266 21.20 5.00 13.99
N VAL A 267 21.97 6.02 14.36
CA VAL A 267 22.40 7.05 13.40
C VAL A 267 23.37 6.35 12.43
N GLN A 268 22.85 5.75 11.36
CA GLN A 268 23.72 5.22 10.30
C GLN A 268 23.27 5.67 8.92
N LYS A 269 24.13 6.52 8.37
CA LYS A 269 24.14 7.16 7.06
C LYS A 269 24.36 6.21 5.87
N ASN A 270 24.26 4.89 6.06
CA ASN A 270 24.62 3.88 5.05
C ASN A 270 23.44 2.95 4.71
N VAL A 271 22.23 3.54 4.59
CA VAL A 271 21.00 2.91 4.08
C VAL A 271 20.66 3.41 2.67
N ALA A 272 21.37 4.45 2.20
CA ALA A 272 20.92 5.32 1.11
C ALA A 272 21.21 4.80 -0.32
N GLU A 273 21.95 3.71 -0.52
CA GLU A 273 22.47 3.41 -1.87
C GLU A 273 21.78 2.24 -2.60
N TRP A 274 20.93 1.46 -1.91
CA TRP A 274 20.10 0.44 -2.60
C TRP A 274 18.60 0.56 -2.29
N PHE A 275 18.25 0.83 -1.03
CA PHE A 275 16.89 1.17 -0.60
C PHE A 275 16.64 2.69 -0.52
N GLY A 276 17.65 3.53 -0.77
CA GLY A 276 17.48 5.00 -0.70
C GLY A 276 16.62 5.59 -1.81
N ASP A 277 16.44 4.85 -2.90
CA ASP A 277 15.44 5.17 -3.96
C ASP A 277 14.05 4.65 -3.61
N THR A 278 13.91 3.91 -2.50
CA THR A 278 12.67 3.31 -2.02
C THR A 278 12.01 4.17 -0.95
N ARG A 279 11.74 5.43 -1.31
CA ARG A 279 11.06 6.39 -0.43
C ARG A 279 9.57 6.06 -0.34
N VAL A 280 9.17 5.36 0.72
CA VAL A 280 7.77 5.36 1.14
C VAL A 280 7.49 6.72 1.72
N VAL A 281 6.69 7.51 1.01
CA VAL A 281 6.31 8.85 1.46
C VAL A 281 4.89 8.81 2.00
N ALA A 282 4.56 9.85 2.75
CA ALA A 282 3.23 10.09 3.30
C ALA A 282 2.14 9.98 2.22
N GLU A 283 0.92 9.69 2.69
CA GLU A 283 -0.32 9.50 1.93
C GLU A 283 -0.64 10.65 0.95
N ASP A 284 0.05 11.79 1.08
CA ASP A 284 -0.04 12.98 0.25
C ASP A 284 1.01 13.09 -0.86
N ARG A 285 2.00 12.18 -0.94
CA ARG A 285 2.94 12.17 -2.07
C ARG A 285 2.29 11.54 -3.29
N ARG A 286 1.78 12.43 -4.12
CA ARG A 286 1.48 12.19 -5.52
C ARG A 286 2.40 13.05 -6.39
N LEU A 287 2.88 12.49 -7.49
CA LEU A 287 3.63 13.25 -8.51
C LEU A 287 2.70 14.10 -9.39
N ILE A 288 1.42 13.73 -9.47
CA ILE A 288 0.39 14.46 -10.21
C ILE A 288 -0.14 15.62 -9.37
N SER A 289 -0.18 16.81 -9.96
CA SER A 289 -0.73 18.02 -9.33
C SER A 289 -2.24 18.18 -9.58
N ASP A 290 -2.94 18.94 -8.73
CA ASP A 290 -4.37 19.27 -8.93
C ASP A 290 -4.65 19.95 -10.27
N ALA A 291 -3.72 20.78 -10.74
CA ALA A 291 -3.82 21.40 -12.06
C ALA A 291 -3.81 20.35 -13.18
N GLN A 292 -2.98 19.32 -13.06
CA GLN A 292 -2.95 18.22 -14.03
C GLN A 292 -4.22 17.35 -13.96
N ILE A 293 -4.78 17.14 -12.77
CA ILE A 293 -6.07 16.45 -12.60
C ILE A 293 -7.20 17.26 -13.25
N THR A 294 -7.19 18.58 -13.07
CA THR A 294 -8.14 19.49 -13.71
C THR A 294 -8.06 19.39 -15.24
N GLU A 295 -6.85 19.41 -15.82
CA GLU A 295 -6.70 19.25 -17.28
C GLU A 295 -7.09 17.85 -17.77
N LEU A 296 -6.78 16.80 -17.01
CA LEU A 296 -7.24 15.44 -17.29
C LEU A 296 -8.78 15.39 -17.34
N GLY A 297 -9.46 15.96 -16.35
CA GLY A 297 -10.92 16.02 -16.28
C GLY A 297 -11.57 16.67 -17.51
N ARG A 298 -10.91 17.67 -18.12
CA ARG A 298 -11.39 18.31 -19.36
C ARG A 298 -11.27 17.42 -20.60
N ALA A 299 -10.37 16.45 -20.60
CA ALA A 299 -10.17 15.50 -21.71
C ALA A 299 -11.10 14.28 -21.62
N LEU A 300 -11.52 13.94 -20.40
CA LEU A 300 -12.35 12.78 -20.09
C LEU A 300 -13.81 12.95 -20.57
N ARG A 301 -14.45 11.83 -20.87
CA ARG A 301 -15.88 11.72 -21.19
C ARG A 301 -16.49 10.52 -20.46
N PRO A 302 -17.79 10.57 -20.13
CA PRO A 302 -18.49 9.41 -19.56
C PRO A 302 -18.20 8.13 -20.34
N GLY A 303 -17.74 7.09 -19.65
CA GLY A 303 -17.31 5.81 -20.23
C GLY A 303 -15.81 5.65 -20.45
N ASP A 304 -15.00 6.67 -20.20
CA ASP A 304 -13.54 6.51 -20.26
C ASP A 304 -13.03 5.60 -19.12
N ILE A 305 -12.07 4.75 -19.43
CA ILE A 305 -11.39 3.87 -18.47
C ILE A 305 -10.14 4.59 -17.98
N ILE A 306 -10.01 4.69 -16.67
CA ILE A 306 -8.82 5.21 -15.99
C ILE A 306 -8.00 4.02 -15.50
N VAL A 307 -6.69 4.04 -15.77
CA VAL A 307 -5.71 3.17 -15.11
C VAL A 307 -4.78 4.05 -14.30
N GLU A 308 -4.50 3.67 -13.07
CA GLU A 308 -3.72 4.49 -12.16
C GLU A 308 -2.73 3.68 -11.35
N ARG A 309 -1.69 4.39 -10.92
CA ARG A 309 -0.61 3.83 -10.11
C ARG A 309 -0.15 4.88 -9.11
N ARG A 310 -0.27 4.54 -7.83
CA ARG A 310 0.45 5.17 -6.73
C ARG A 310 1.70 4.33 -6.45
N ASN A 311 2.87 4.91 -6.62
CA ASN A 311 4.10 4.30 -6.16
C ASN A 311 4.04 4.18 -4.64
N TRP A 312 4.71 3.17 -4.09
CA TRP A 312 4.80 2.96 -2.66
C TRP A 312 3.46 2.62 -1.97
N TYR A 313 2.38 2.43 -2.75
CA TYR A 313 1.10 1.91 -2.28
C TYR A 313 1.00 0.41 -2.64
N LEU A 314 0.98 -0.45 -1.62
CA LEU A 314 1.10 -1.91 -1.77
C LEU A 314 -0.27 -2.63 -1.75
N SER A 315 -1.28 -2.08 -2.43
CA SER A 315 -2.64 -2.63 -2.35
C SER A 315 -2.91 -3.83 -3.28
N ASN A 316 -2.05 -4.16 -4.26
CA ASN A 316 -2.40 -5.12 -5.32
C ASN A 316 -1.29 -6.13 -5.71
N VAL A 317 -0.42 -6.64 -4.80
CA VAL A 317 0.69 -7.50 -5.27
C VAL A 317 0.35 -8.88 -5.86
N GLY A 318 -0.86 -9.39 -5.69
CA GLY A 318 -1.32 -10.61 -6.37
C GLY A 318 -1.41 -10.50 -7.91
N LEU A 319 -1.46 -9.30 -8.49
CA LEU A 319 -1.63 -9.11 -9.94
C LEU A 319 -0.33 -8.60 -10.61
N PRO A 320 0.19 -9.24 -11.68
CA PRO A 320 1.38 -8.81 -12.40
C PRO A 320 1.13 -7.54 -13.20
N GLY A 321 2.20 -6.79 -13.48
CA GLY A 321 2.18 -5.60 -14.35
C GLY A 321 2.38 -4.26 -13.66
N PHE A 322 2.59 -3.22 -14.48
CA PHE A 322 2.91 -1.86 -14.03
C PHE A 322 1.72 -1.12 -13.42
N TRP A 323 0.51 -1.33 -13.97
CA TRP A 323 -0.73 -0.69 -13.57
C TRP A 323 -1.49 -1.56 -12.56
N PRO A 324 -1.56 -1.14 -11.28
CA PRO A 324 -2.22 -1.91 -10.22
C PRO A 324 -3.71 -1.65 -10.11
N HIS A 325 -4.25 -0.53 -10.61
CA HIS A 325 -5.66 -0.14 -10.40
C HIS A 325 -6.31 0.33 -11.69
N ALA A 326 -7.63 0.13 -11.78
CA ALA A 326 -8.47 0.67 -12.84
C ALA A 326 -9.80 1.18 -12.25
N ALA A 327 -10.35 2.21 -12.90
CA ALA A 327 -11.61 2.83 -12.52
C ALA A 327 -12.40 3.25 -13.77
N LEU A 328 -13.70 3.49 -13.60
CA LEU A 328 -14.57 3.97 -14.67
C LEU A 328 -14.92 5.45 -14.44
N TYR A 329 -14.57 6.31 -15.38
CA TYR A 329 -15.04 7.70 -15.37
C TYR A 329 -16.47 7.75 -15.90
N VAL A 330 -17.40 8.23 -15.09
CA VAL A 330 -18.83 8.34 -15.44
C VAL A 330 -19.27 9.79 -15.60
N GLY A 331 -18.49 10.74 -15.09
CA GLY A 331 -18.84 12.17 -15.04
C GLY A 331 -19.88 12.48 -13.96
N THR A 332 -20.29 13.74 -13.89
CA THR A 332 -21.33 14.18 -12.95
C THR A 332 -22.73 13.73 -13.41
N PRO A 333 -23.75 13.78 -12.55
CA PRO A 333 -25.15 13.61 -12.97
C PRO A 333 -25.55 14.53 -14.14
N GLU A 334 -24.99 15.74 -14.19
CA GLU A 334 -25.22 16.73 -15.25
C GLU A 334 -24.56 16.31 -16.57
N ASP A 335 -23.35 15.75 -16.51
CA ASP A 335 -22.67 15.17 -17.69
C ASP A 335 -23.45 13.98 -18.25
N ILE A 336 -24.01 13.14 -17.38
CA ILE A 336 -24.85 12.00 -17.78
C ILE A 336 -26.11 12.50 -18.49
N GLN A 337 -26.83 13.45 -17.90
CA GLN A 337 -28.03 14.04 -18.51
C GLN A 337 -27.71 14.61 -19.89
N LYS A 338 -26.66 15.43 -19.97
CA LYS A 338 -26.23 16.09 -21.21
C LYS A 338 -25.81 15.10 -22.30
N THR A 339 -25.17 14.00 -21.93
CA THR A 339 -24.59 13.03 -22.88
C THR A 339 -25.62 12.03 -23.38
N PHE A 340 -26.51 11.55 -22.51
CA PHE A 340 -27.31 10.35 -22.77
C PHE A 340 -28.82 10.61 -22.88
N ASP A 341 -29.37 11.62 -22.21
CA ASP A 341 -30.84 11.77 -22.13
C ASP A 341 -31.47 12.18 -23.47
N ALA A 342 -30.71 12.81 -24.35
CA ALA A 342 -31.15 13.20 -25.69
C ALA A 342 -30.75 12.20 -26.78
N ASP A 343 -29.91 11.20 -26.47
CA ASP A 343 -29.44 10.22 -27.46
C ASP A 343 -30.57 9.24 -27.85
N PRO A 344 -30.95 9.14 -29.14
CA PRO A 344 -32.11 8.35 -29.56
C PRO A 344 -32.00 6.87 -29.21
N GLU A 345 -30.82 6.27 -29.37
CA GLU A 345 -30.60 4.84 -29.11
C GLU A 345 -30.63 4.55 -27.61
N THR A 346 -30.00 5.41 -26.81
CA THR A 346 -30.04 5.33 -25.35
C THR A 346 -31.47 5.51 -24.84
N ARG A 347 -32.23 6.47 -25.38
CA ARG A 347 -33.64 6.68 -25.04
C ARG A 347 -34.52 5.49 -25.38
N ALA A 348 -34.27 4.86 -26.53
CA ALA A 348 -35.02 3.67 -26.94
C ALA A 348 -34.80 2.50 -25.96
N ARG A 349 -33.60 2.38 -25.38
CA ARG A 349 -33.25 1.29 -24.45
C ARG A 349 -33.63 1.57 -22.99
N PHE A 350 -33.40 2.78 -22.50
CA PHE A 350 -33.50 3.11 -21.08
C PHE A 350 -34.58 4.14 -20.74
N GLY A 351 -35.16 4.83 -21.74
CA GLY A 351 -35.94 6.04 -21.52
C GLY A 351 -35.03 7.24 -21.26
N VAL A 352 -35.45 8.20 -20.43
CA VAL A 352 -34.53 9.24 -19.94
C VAL A 352 -33.50 8.55 -19.04
N PHE A 353 -32.24 8.54 -19.45
CA PHE A 353 -31.23 7.69 -18.83
C PHE A 353 -30.91 8.11 -17.40
N SER A 354 -30.81 9.40 -17.13
CA SER A 354 -30.65 9.93 -15.77
C SER A 354 -31.79 9.52 -14.83
N GLU A 355 -33.04 9.58 -15.29
CA GLU A 355 -34.20 9.12 -14.51
C GLU A 355 -34.18 7.60 -14.31
N HIS A 356 -33.73 6.84 -15.31
CA HIS A 356 -33.51 5.40 -15.19
C HIS A 356 -32.51 5.10 -14.08
N LEU A 357 -31.34 5.74 -14.07
CA LEU A 357 -30.32 5.54 -13.04
C LEU A 357 -30.82 5.96 -11.65
N ALA A 358 -31.51 7.09 -11.54
CA ALA A 358 -32.09 7.55 -10.28
C ALA A 358 -33.08 6.53 -9.68
N ARG A 359 -33.82 5.80 -10.53
CA ARG A 359 -34.80 4.79 -10.12
C ARG A 359 -34.17 3.42 -9.88
N GLU A 360 -33.45 2.89 -10.86
CA GLU A 360 -32.97 1.51 -10.89
C GLU A 360 -31.60 1.34 -10.21
N ARG A 361 -30.85 2.44 -10.05
CA ARG A 361 -29.51 2.47 -9.44
C ARG A 361 -29.44 3.50 -8.31
N ALA A 362 -30.53 3.63 -7.55
CA ALA A 362 -30.72 4.69 -6.55
C ALA A 362 -29.54 4.90 -5.59
N ARG A 363 -28.89 3.82 -5.12
CA ARG A 363 -27.70 3.93 -4.25
C ARG A 363 -26.53 4.57 -4.99
N GLY A 364 -26.11 4.00 -6.12
CA GLY A 364 -25.02 4.53 -6.92
C GLY A 364 -25.29 5.94 -7.42
N TRP A 365 -26.52 6.22 -7.86
CA TRP A 365 -26.93 7.56 -8.30
C TRP A 365 -26.85 8.60 -7.18
N LYS A 366 -27.29 8.24 -5.96
CA LYS A 366 -27.19 9.10 -4.78
C LYS A 366 -25.72 9.40 -4.47
N GLU A 367 -24.89 8.37 -4.36
CA GLU A 367 -23.47 8.52 -4.03
C GLU A 367 -22.71 9.32 -5.10
N LEU A 368 -23.03 9.13 -6.39
CA LEU A 368 -22.48 9.93 -7.49
C LEU A 368 -22.94 11.39 -7.46
N SER A 369 -24.10 11.68 -6.85
CA SER A 369 -24.61 13.06 -6.70
C SER A 369 -24.01 13.79 -5.50
N GLU A 370 -23.18 13.12 -4.69
CA GLU A 370 -22.50 13.69 -3.54
C GLU A 370 -21.13 14.28 -3.95
N LYS A 371 -20.48 14.89 -2.96
CA LYS A 371 -19.15 15.47 -3.07
C LYS A 371 -18.24 14.90 -2.00
N ASP A 372 -16.94 14.93 -2.26
CA ASP A 372 -15.94 14.56 -1.28
C ASP A 372 -15.81 15.61 -0.16
N ALA A 373 -14.99 15.31 0.85
CA ALA A 373 -14.75 16.20 1.99
C ALA A 373 -14.07 17.54 1.61
N SER A 374 -13.56 17.65 0.39
CA SER A 374 -12.96 18.87 -0.17
C SER A 374 -13.89 19.56 -1.17
N GLU A 375 -15.18 19.20 -1.20
CA GLU A 375 -16.22 19.75 -2.07
C GLU A 375 -16.06 19.45 -3.57
N HIS A 376 -15.21 18.47 -3.95
CA HIS A 376 -15.14 18.01 -5.33
C HIS A 376 -16.28 17.05 -5.65
N PRO A 377 -16.91 17.16 -6.83
CA PRO A 377 -17.98 16.25 -7.23
C PRO A 377 -17.45 14.84 -7.44
N HIS A 378 -18.27 13.84 -7.11
CA HIS A 378 -17.98 12.48 -7.53
C HIS A 378 -18.20 12.33 -9.03
N THR A 379 -17.23 11.69 -9.70
CA THR A 379 -17.23 11.51 -11.17
C THR A 379 -16.70 10.15 -11.61
N VAL A 380 -16.18 9.35 -10.67
CA VAL A 380 -15.53 8.06 -10.91
C VAL A 380 -16.25 6.98 -10.12
N ILE A 381 -16.42 5.80 -10.71
CA ILE A 381 -16.80 4.58 -9.99
C ILE A 381 -15.59 3.66 -9.95
N GLU A 382 -15.21 3.22 -8.76
CA GLU A 382 -14.04 2.37 -8.53
C GLU A 382 -14.32 1.31 -7.46
N ALA A 383 -13.59 0.18 -7.52
CA ALA A 383 -13.60 -0.84 -6.48
C ALA A 383 -12.30 -0.73 -5.68
N VAL A 384 -12.42 -0.35 -4.41
CA VAL A 384 -11.32 -0.17 -3.44
C VAL A 384 -11.62 -0.96 -2.17
N SER A 385 -10.76 -0.92 -1.14
CA SER A 385 -10.92 -1.72 0.08
C SER A 385 -12.29 -1.57 0.78
N GLU A 386 -12.92 -0.42 0.62
CA GLU A 386 -14.22 -0.03 1.16
C GLU A 386 -15.39 -0.66 0.36
N GLY A 387 -15.09 -1.30 -0.78
CA GLY A 387 -16.05 -1.81 -1.75
C GLY A 387 -16.08 -1.00 -3.03
N VAL A 388 -17.15 -1.17 -3.81
CA VAL A 388 -17.40 -0.33 -4.99
C VAL A 388 -18.04 0.99 -4.55
N VAL A 389 -17.41 2.11 -4.86
CA VAL A 389 -17.79 3.45 -4.39
C VAL A 389 -17.79 4.46 -5.55
N ALA A 390 -18.48 5.59 -5.34
CA ALA A 390 -18.29 6.78 -6.15
C ALA A 390 -17.24 7.70 -5.51
N ALA A 391 -16.32 8.22 -6.31
CA ALA A 391 -15.22 9.06 -5.86
C ALA A 391 -15.02 10.29 -6.76
N SER A 392 -14.39 11.32 -6.21
CA SER A 392 -13.91 12.46 -6.98
C SER A 392 -12.69 12.08 -7.83
N LEU A 393 -12.48 12.81 -8.93
CA LEU A 393 -11.29 12.61 -9.76
C LEU A 393 -10.01 12.94 -8.97
N GLU A 394 -10.08 13.90 -8.06
CA GLU A 394 -9.00 14.32 -7.18
C GLU A 394 -8.60 13.22 -6.19
N HIS A 395 -9.59 12.51 -5.64
CA HIS A 395 -9.36 11.37 -4.77
C HIS A 395 -8.76 10.20 -5.55
N SER A 396 -9.38 9.80 -6.67
CA SER A 396 -8.95 8.64 -7.46
C SER A 396 -7.59 8.91 -8.13
N CYS A 397 -7.52 9.93 -9.00
CA CYS A 397 -6.33 10.26 -9.79
C CYS A 397 -5.25 11.06 -9.03
N GLY A 398 -5.37 11.23 -7.71
CA GLY A 398 -4.30 11.73 -6.83
C GLY A 398 -3.14 10.74 -6.72
N ALA A 399 -2.46 10.47 -7.84
CA ALA A 399 -1.52 9.37 -8.01
C ALA A 399 -0.20 9.80 -8.66
N ASP A 400 0.66 8.83 -8.98
CA ASP A 400 1.95 9.09 -9.62
C ASP A 400 1.90 8.90 -11.13
N TYR A 401 1.04 8.00 -11.59
CA TYR A 401 0.74 7.78 -12.99
C TYR A 401 -0.75 7.61 -13.19
N VAL A 402 -1.28 8.20 -14.26
CA VAL A 402 -2.68 8.05 -14.66
C VAL A 402 -2.75 7.97 -16.18
N GLY A 403 -3.29 6.88 -16.71
CA GLY A 403 -3.63 6.72 -18.13
C GLY A 403 -5.14 6.72 -18.30
N ALA A 404 -5.62 7.36 -19.37
CA ALA A 404 -7.03 7.36 -19.74
C ALA A 404 -7.23 6.80 -21.16
N LEU A 405 -8.16 5.86 -21.29
CA LEU A 405 -8.47 5.13 -22.52
C LEU A 405 -9.98 5.17 -22.79
N ARG A 406 -10.37 5.43 -24.04
CA ARG A 406 -11.77 5.55 -24.45
C ARG A 406 -12.23 4.32 -25.23
N PRO A 407 -13.25 3.58 -24.77
CA PRO A 407 -13.85 2.50 -25.54
C PRO A 407 -14.48 3.01 -26.84
N ARG A 408 -14.25 2.33 -27.96
CA ARG A 408 -14.90 2.60 -29.26
C ARG A 408 -16.26 1.90 -29.34
N LEU A 409 -17.19 2.36 -28.52
CA LEU A 409 -18.55 1.84 -28.41
C LEU A 409 -19.58 2.96 -28.67
N SER A 410 -20.81 2.57 -29.01
CA SER A 410 -21.93 3.50 -29.15
C SER A 410 -22.35 4.09 -27.79
N LEU A 411 -23.04 5.23 -27.79
CA LEU A 411 -23.50 5.87 -26.54
C LEU A 411 -24.42 4.96 -25.73
N VAL A 412 -25.28 4.17 -26.38
CA VAL A 412 -26.17 3.21 -25.70
C VAL A 412 -25.39 2.08 -25.02
N GLU A 413 -24.25 1.66 -25.58
CA GLU A 413 -23.37 0.67 -24.97
C GLU A 413 -22.57 1.25 -23.81
N ILE A 414 -22.10 2.49 -23.93
CA ILE A 414 -21.48 3.23 -22.82
C ILE A 414 -22.49 3.44 -21.68
N ALA A 415 -23.72 3.86 -21.98
CA ALA A 415 -24.80 4.00 -21.00
C ALA A 415 -25.08 2.67 -20.30
N ALA A 416 -25.12 1.55 -21.05
CA ALA A 416 -25.29 0.24 -20.46
C ALA A 416 -24.13 -0.18 -19.54
N ALA A 417 -22.90 0.27 -19.81
CA ALA A 417 -21.75 0.04 -18.94
C ALA A 417 -21.83 0.87 -17.65
N ILE A 418 -22.20 2.15 -17.75
CA ILE A 418 -22.42 3.04 -16.60
C ILE A 418 -23.56 2.52 -15.71
N ASP A 419 -24.66 2.07 -16.32
CA ASP A 419 -25.78 1.45 -15.61
C ASP A 419 -25.35 0.22 -14.79
N ARG A 420 -24.50 -0.64 -15.37
CA ARG A 420 -23.92 -1.79 -14.67
C ARG A 420 -23.00 -1.37 -13.54
N ALA A 421 -22.07 -0.44 -13.80
CA ALA A 421 -21.12 0.06 -12.81
C ALA A 421 -21.83 0.64 -11.58
N LEU A 422 -22.86 1.46 -11.78
CA LEU A 422 -23.67 2.00 -10.69
C LEU A 422 -24.46 0.92 -9.93
N GLY A 423 -24.78 -0.20 -10.59
CA GLY A 423 -25.41 -1.37 -9.96
C GLY A 423 -24.47 -2.18 -9.07
N PHE A 424 -23.16 -1.97 -9.20
CA PHE A 424 -22.16 -2.58 -8.34
C PHE A 424 -21.84 -1.75 -7.09
N VAL A 425 -22.20 -0.46 -7.06
CA VAL A 425 -21.93 0.42 -5.91
C VAL A 425 -22.48 -0.17 -4.61
N GLY A 426 -21.60 -0.29 -3.63
CA GLY A 426 -21.88 -0.86 -2.33
C GLY A 426 -21.63 -2.35 -2.16
N ARG A 427 -21.19 -3.05 -3.21
CA ARG A 427 -20.68 -4.42 -3.09
C ARG A 427 -19.32 -4.41 -2.39
N PRO A 428 -19.03 -5.41 -1.54
CA PRO A 428 -17.73 -5.55 -0.89
C PRO A 428 -16.61 -5.84 -1.90
N TYR A 429 -15.38 -5.50 -1.53
CA TYR A 429 -14.19 -5.75 -2.32
C TYR A 429 -13.73 -7.21 -2.18
N ASP A 430 -13.33 -7.83 -3.30
CA ASP A 430 -12.79 -9.20 -3.27
C ASP A 430 -11.31 -9.19 -2.90
N PHE A 431 -11.03 -9.46 -1.63
CA PHE A 431 -9.65 -9.58 -1.15
C PHE A 431 -8.98 -10.92 -1.54
N ASN A 432 -9.75 -11.90 -2.01
CA ASN A 432 -9.29 -13.23 -2.36
C ASN A 432 -8.98 -13.39 -3.86
N PHE A 433 -9.32 -12.41 -4.71
CA PHE A 433 -9.15 -12.46 -6.17
C PHE A 433 -9.73 -13.77 -6.75
N ASP A 434 -10.95 -14.12 -6.34
CA ASP A 434 -11.71 -15.26 -6.83
C ASP A 434 -12.68 -14.83 -7.93
N PHE A 435 -12.18 -14.80 -9.16
CA PHE A 435 -12.92 -14.43 -10.38
C PHE A 435 -14.05 -15.41 -10.77
N GLY A 436 -14.44 -16.32 -9.88
CA GLY A 436 -15.45 -17.35 -10.07
C GLY A 436 -16.84 -17.05 -9.50
N THR A 437 -16.98 -16.03 -8.64
CA THR A 437 -18.26 -15.65 -8.02
C THR A 437 -18.57 -14.16 -8.20
N ASP A 438 -19.85 -13.79 -8.20
CA ASP A 438 -20.31 -12.41 -8.42
C ASP A 438 -20.46 -11.57 -7.14
N ASP A 439 -20.06 -12.13 -5.99
CA ASP A 439 -20.39 -11.64 -4.65
C ASP A 439 -19.40 -10.56 -4.14
N GLU A 440 -18.16 -10.55 -4.65
CA GLU A 440 -17.10 -9.58 -4.34
C GLU A 440 -16.44 -9.12 -5.66
N LEU A 441 -15.92 -7.88 -5.76
CA LEU A 441 -15.32 -7.35 -7.01
C LEU A 441 -13.92 -6.76 -6.79
N VAL A 442 -13.00 -7.02 -7.73
CA VAL A 442 -11.72 -6.29 -7.84
C VAL A 442 -11.80 -5.11 -8.83
N CYS A 443 -10.87 -4.15 -8.72
CA CYS A 443 -10.87 -2.91 -9.53
C CYS A 443 -10.98 -3.13 -11.05
N SER A 444 -10.23 -4.08 -11.62
CA SER A 444 -10.34 -4.41 -13.04
C SER A 444 -11.61 -5.18 -13.38
N GLU A 445 -12.13 -5.99 -12.45
CA GLU A 445 -13.36 -6.76 -12.65
C GLU A 445 -14.59 -5.87 -12.72
N LEU A 446 -14.63 -4.79 -11.93
CA LEU A 446 -15.64 -3.74 -12.07
C LEU A 446 -15.70 -3.24 -13.52
N VAL A 447 -14.56 -2.85 -14.09
CA VAL A 447 -14.47 -2.34 -15.48
C VAL A 447 -14.86 -3.42 -16.49
N LEU A 448 -14.42 -4.66 -16.28
CA LEU A 448 -14.71 -5.78 -17.19
C LEU A 448 -16.18 -6.17 -17.19
N LYS A 449 -16.81 -6.28 -16.01
CA LYS A 449 -18.25 -6.56 -15.89
C LYS A 449 -19.08 -5.37 -16.39
N ALA A 450 -18.60 -4.14 -16.18
CA ALA A 450 -19.21 -2.97 -16.78
C ALA A 450 -19.16 -3.03 -18.31
N TYR A 451 -18.10 -3.54 -18.94
CA TYR A 451 -17.98 -3.65 -20.41
C TYR A 451 -18.19 -5.05 -20.99
N GLU A 452 -18.77 -5.99 -20.22
CA GLU A 452 -18.88 -7.38 -20.65
C GLU A 452 -19.71 -7.52 -21.93
N PRO A 453 -19.19 -8.21 -22.97
CA PRO A 453 -19.95 -8.52 -24.17
C PRO A 453 -21.18 -9.36 -23.84
N LYS A 454 -22.35 -9.01 -24.39
CA LYS A 454 -23.59 -9.77 -24.16
C LYS A 454 -24.01 -10.58 -25.38
N ASN A 455 -24.73 -11.67 -25.10
CA ASN A 455 -25.32 -12.54 -26.12
C ASN A 455 -26.40 -11.85 -26.98
N ASP A 456 -26.80 -10.63 -26.62
CA ASP A 456 -27.72 -9.79 -27.40
C ASP A 456 -27.04 -9.05 -28.57
N GLY A 457 -25.74 -9.26 -28.77
CA GLY A 457 -24.96 -8.68 -29.87
C GLY A 457 -24.14 -7.46 -29.48
N ALA A 458 -24.21 -6.98 -28.23
CA ALA A 458 -23.34 -5.91 -27.75
C ALA A 458 -21.86 -6.35 -27.79
N PRO A 459 -20.97 -5.64 -28.52
CA PRO A 459 -19.60 -6.04 -28.77
C PRO A 459 -18.74 -6.01 -27.50
N GLY A 460 -19.03 -5.10 -26.56
CA GLY A 460 -18.32 -4.94 -25.30
C GLY A 460 -16.82 -4.72 -25.46
N LEU A 461 -16.06 -4.98 -24.39
CA LEU A 461 -14.60 -5.08 -24.44
C LEU A 461 -14.17 -6.53 -24.25
N ARG A 462 -13.22 -6.97 -25.10
CA ARG A 462 -12.61 -8.30 -25.05
C ARG A 462 -11.16 -8.16 -24.60
N ILE A 463 -10.98 -8.12 -23.29
CA ILE A 463 -9.66 -8.07 -22.66
C ILE A 463 -9.21 -9.51 -22.34
N PRO A 464 -8.01 -9.95 -22.77
CA PRO A 464 -7.54 -11.31 -22.52
C PRO A 464 -7.38 -11.60 -21.03
N PHE A 465 -7.85 -12.78 -20.61
CA PHE A 465 -7.53 -13.32 -19.29
C PHE A 465 -6.13 -13.93 -19.28
N VAL A 466 -5.41 -13.68 -18.20
CA VAL A 466 -4.12 -14.31 -17.91
C VAL A 466 -4.26 -15.29 -16.75
N SER A 467 -3.36 -16.26 -16.68
CA SER A 467 -3.28 -17.19 -15.54
C SER A 467 -2.25 -16.65 -14.54
N ILE A 468 -2.68 -16.44 -13.30
CA ILE A 468 -1.84 -16.00 -12.19
C ILE A 468 -1.99 -17.01 -11.06
N ALA A 469 -0.90 -17.67 -10.68
CA ALA A 469 -0.91 -18.73 -9.67
C ALA A 469 -2.01 -19.79 -9.89
N GLY A 470 -2.31 -20.11 -11.17
CA GLY A 470 -3.33 -21.10 -11.55
C GLY A 470 -4.78 -20.55 -11.62
N ARG A 471 -5.01 -19.27 -11.34
CA ARG A 471 -6.32 -18.61 -11.43
C ARG A 471 -6.41 -17.72 -12.66
N ARG A 472 -7.59 -17.69 -13.31
CA ARG A 472 -7.87 -16.76 -14.40
C ARG A 472 -8.14 -15.38 -13.82
N ALA A 473 -7.44 -14.37 -14.32
CA ALA A 473 -7.53 -13.01 -13.84
C ALA A 473 -7.28 -12.02 -14.99
N VAL A 474 -7.68 -10.76 -14.79
CA VAL A 474 -7.33 -9.67 -15.69
C VAL A 474 -6.78 -8.52 -14.86
N PRO A 475 -5.46 -8.41 -14.68
CA PRO A 475 -4.85 -7.23 -14.10
C PRO A 475 -5.20 -5.95 -14.89
N PRO A 476 -5.30 -4.78 -14.25
CA PRO A 476 -5.46 -3.50 -14.96
C PRO A 476 -4.42 -3.26 -16.06
N THR A 477 -3.19 -3.79 -15.89
CA THR A 477 -2.15 -3.74 -16.92
C THR A 477 -2.57 -4.39 -18.25
N GLU A 478 -3.46 -5.40 -18.23
CA GLU A 478 -3.94 -6.04 -19.45
C GLU A 478 -4.80 -5.09 -20.31
N ILE A 479 -5.46 -4.10 -19.70
CA ILE A 479 -6.19 -3.04 -20.43
C ILE A 479 -5.20 -2.24 -21.29
N VAL A 480 -4.05 -1.87 -20.71
CA VAL A 480 -3.00 -1.10 -21.40
C VAL A 480 -2.25 -1.98 -22.41
N ARG A 481 -2.06 -3.28 -22.13
CA ARG A 481 -1.50 -4.24 -23.10
C ARG A 481 -2.40 -4.41 -24.30
N LEU A 482 -3.73 -4.50 -24.10
CA LEU A 482 -4.70 -4.52 -25.20
C LEU A 482 -4.58 -3.25 -26.05
N PHE A 483 -4.62 -2.08 -25.42
CA PHE A 483 -4.43 -0.80 -26.10
C PHE A 483 -3.12 -0.77 -26.91
N ALA A 484 -2.00 -1.16 -26.30
CA ALA A 484 -0.69 -1.19 -26.96
C ALA A 484 -0.65 -2.16 -28.16
N ALA A 485 -1.28 -3.33 -28.02
CA ALA A 485 -1.32 -4.34 -29.07
C ALA A 485 -2.21 -3.92 -30.26
N GLU A 486 -3.24 -3.12 -29.99
CA GLU A 486 -4.22 -2.71 -31.00
C GLU A 486 -4.00 -1.29 -31.55
N GLN A 487 -3.04 -0.52 -31.01
CA GLN A 487 -2.88 0.92 -31.30
C GLN A 487 -2.86 1.28 -32.80
N SER A 488 -2.26 0.43 -33.65
CA SER A 488 -2.17 0.65 -35.10
C SER A 488 -3.31 0.02 -35.91
N ARG A 489 -4.25 -0.65 -35.27
CA ARG A 489 -5.37 -1.34 -35.93
C ARG A 489 -6.55 -0.40 -36.13
N GLU A 490 -7.25 -0.56 -37.24
CA GLU A 490 -8.50 0.18 -37.50
C GLU A 490 -9.65 -0.32 -36.62
N ASP A 491 -9.65 -1.60 -36.27
CA ASP A 491 -10.65 -2.30 -35.44
C ASP A 491 -10.29 -2.34 -33.95
N ARG A 492 -9.34 -1.50 -33.51
CA ARG A 492 -8.96 -1.39 -32.10
C ARG A 492 -10.15 -1.06 -31.20
N GLN A 493 -10.15 -1.59 -29.99
CA GLN A 493 -11.23 -1.41 -29.03
C GLN A 493 -11.11 -0.12 -28.21
N LEU A 494 -9.89 0.42 -28.08
CA LEU A 494 -9.58 1.55 -27.20
C LEU A 494 -8.81 2.66 -27.93
N ASP A 495 -9.22 3.90 -27.72
CA ASP A 495 -8.51 5.10 -28.14
C ASP A 495 -7.75 5.75 -26.97
N PHE A 496 -6.62 6.37 -27.27
CA PHE A 496 -5.87 7.17 -26.29
C PHE A 496 -6.63 8.46 -25.94
N VAL A 497 -6.73 8.79 -24.65
CA VAL A 497 -7.28 10.07 -24.18
C VAL A 497 -6.19 10.94 -23.57
N TYR A 498 -5.50 10.43 -22.55
CA TYR A 498 -4.52 11.20 -21.79
C TYR A 498 -3.54 10.29 -21.06
N PHE A 499 -2.33 10.78 -20.78
CA PHE A 499 -1.38 10.07 -19.93
C PHE A 499 -0.53 11.05 -19.12
N LEU A 500 -0.58 10.88 -17.81
CA LEU A 500 0.30 11.51 -16.83
C LEU A 500 1.35 10.48 -16.41
N ASP A 501 2.59 10.72 -16.82
CA ASP A 501 3.74 9.84 -16.60
C ASP A 501 4.61 10.37 -15.46
N GLY A 502 4.56 9.71 -14.30
CA GLY A 502 5.36 10.01 -13.13
C GLY A 502 6.86 9.92 -13.37
N ARG A 503 7.60 10.94 -12.93
CA ARG A 503 9.07 10.97 -12.96
C ARG A 503 9.61 11.13 -11.55
N GLU A 504 9.86 10.01 -10.89
CA GLU A 504 10.30 9.94 -9.49
C GLU A 504 11.50 10.84 -9.19
N ARG A 505 12.55 10.76 -10.00
CA ARG A 505 13.75 11.62 -9.85
C ARG A 505 13.50 13.11 -10.02
N LYS A 506 12.45 13.48 -10.76
CA LYS A 506 12.06 14.88 -10.99
C LYS A 506 10.96 15.33 -10.04
N GLU A 507 10.48 14.44 -9.16
CA GLU A 507 9.41 14.68 -8.20
C GLU A 507 8.17 15.33 -8.84
N ARG A 508 7.84 14.94 -10.08
CA ARG A 508 6.65 15.42 -10.81
C ARG A 508 6.18 14.46 -11.89
N ALA A 509 4.91 14.53 -12.26
CA ALA A 509 4.37 13.90 -13.47
C ALA A 509 4.50 14.82 -14.69
N ILE A 510 4.63 14.23 -15.88
CA ILE A 510 4.58 14.95 -17.15
C ILE A 510 3.41 14.45 -17.99
N VAL A 511 2.86 15.31 -18.85
CA VAL A 511 1.91 14.87 -19.88
C VAL A 511 2.70 14.15 -20.97
N ALA A 512 2.33 12.90 -21.24
CA ALA A 512 2.97 12.04 -22.23
C ALA A 512 1.96 11.56 -23.28
N ASN A 513 2.45 10.96 -24.36
CA ASN A 513 1.64 10.58 -25.52
C ASN A 513 1.19 9.11 -25.48
N ALA A 514 0.41 8.72 -26.50
CA ALA A 514 -0.08 7.36 -26.69
C ALA A 514 1.03 6.30 -26.68
N ASP A 515 2.15 6.56 -27.35
CA ASP A 515 3.27 5.62 -27.41
C ASP A 515 3.91 5.41 -26.04
N ALA A 516 4.03 6.47 -25.23
CA ALA A 516 4.55 6.36 -23.87
C ALA A 516 3.60 5.54 -22.97
N LEU A 517 2.27 5.71 -23.13
CA LEU A 517 1.29 4.88 -22.42
C LEU A 517 1.40 3.42 -22.87
N ALA A 518 1.49 3.15 -24.17
CA ALA A 518 1.66 1.80 -24.70
C ALA A 518 2.95 1.13 -24.19
N GLN A 519 4.07 1.88 -24.13
CA GLN A 519 5.33 1.39 -23.57
C GLN A 519 5.26 1.11 -22.07
N SER A 520 4.40 1.82 -21.32
CA SER A 520 4.22 1.59 -19.89
C SER A 520 3.73 0.17 -19.56
N ALA A 521 3.02 -0.48 -20.49
CA ALA A 521 2.56 -1.87 -20.34
C ALA A 521 3.69 -2.91 -20.21
N ARG A 522 4.92 -2.52 -20.61
CA ARG A 522 6.14 -3.33 -20.51
C ARG A 522 6.99 -2.99 -19.29
N ARG A 523 6.67 -1.92 -18.57
CA ARG A 523 7.41 -1.53 -17.37
C ARG A 523 7.20 -2.59 -16.29
N ALA A 524 8.26 -2.87 -15.54
CA ALA A 524 8.18 -3.77 -14.40
C ALA A 524 7.29 -3.14 -13.32
N LYS A 525 6.62 -3.98 -12.53
CA LYS A 525 5.85 -3.52 -11.38
C LYS A 525 6.68 -2.67 -10.42
N TRP A 526 7.94 -3.04 -10.21
CA TRP A 526 8.89 -2.33 -9.36
C TRP A 526 9.78 -1.34 -10.12
N ASP A 527 9.32 -0.81 -11.27
CA ASP A 527 9.96 0.27 -12.03
C ASP A 527 9.88 1.64 -11.31
N ILE A 528 10.24 1.63 -10.02
CA ILE A 528 10.28 2.81 -9.15
C ILE A 528 11.70 3.41 -9.10
N VAL A 529 12.70 2.62 -9.52
CA VAL A 529 14.08 3.06 -9.72
C VAL A 529 14.26 3.45 -11.19
N GLN A 530 13.66 4.58 -11.60
CA GLN A 530 13.91 5.13 -12.93
C GLN A 530 15.40 5.57 -13.04
N PRO A 531 16.11 5.25 -14.13
CA PRO A 531 17.55 5.49 -14.29
C PRO A 531 17.96 6.95 -14.48
#